data_AF-A0A352BT85-F1
#
_entry.id   AF-A0A352BT85-F1
#
_cell.length_a   1.000
_cell.length_b   1.000
_cell.length_c   1.000
_cell.angle_alpha   90.00
_cell.angle_beta   90.00
_cell.angle_gamma   90.00
#
_symmetry.space_group_name_H-M   'P 1'
#
loop_
_entity.id
_entity.type
_entity.pdbx_description
1 polymer ?
#
loop_
_entity_poly.entity_id
_entity_poly.type
_entity_poly.pdbx_seq_one_letter_code
_entity_poly.pdbx_strand_id
1 'polypeptide(L)'
;MPTYQLGAQYAYYGLKYVDGALRFLPRPADYLFLYFIGLYFLLISLKVPRLWAVFGALSFGFSTYLIIILGVGHNAKAHAIAYFPWVVAAVLWTLNGRYKSGFILSALAIGLELMANHYQMTYYLLIALLLLWLIMGIQAFKQTQFNKFFKATTILIASGLLALGLNATNIMATREYAQESTRGPAVVQIDPSGNALTKTQGLDYQYITEYSYAPLESFNLWIPRFMGGGSQEALPRDSEIVSALRSIGASRTEAQEIAQQIPMYWGDQPIVAAPAYIGGVVLALGVLALFLISGPLRMWIISVTVLALLLSWGRNFPWLTNLFIDYVPLYDKFRAVSSIQVLIEFLMPVLAVLGGLAFIQQTQQKHGDLKKKFIRGSATALGILLVLLGASYGLIEFSGPYDDYFMDQLGLDFVRAIRQDRAALMRTDTERAIILALISFGLLWAYFKGKLNKNTAVLALIILSVLDLVVVDWRYVNSDDFVQKRMVERPFQASEADLTIKKDTSYYRVFDLSSAPFNSARANFFHRQLGGYHAAKPRRMQDLYDFYLTQSPEQVLDMFNVKYIVDRDPNTSMPRIQLNDDRFGAAWVVDFIVVFAS
;
A
#
# COMPACT_ATOMS: atom_id res chain seq x y z
N MET A 1 21.43 11.41 2.43
CA MET A 1 20.75 10.84 3.60
C MET A 1 21.78 10.45 4.64
N PRO A 2 21.58 10.77 5.93
CA PRO A 2 22.43 10.20 6.97
C PRO A 2 22.31 8.67 6.97
N THR A 3 23.43 7.96 7.04
CA THR A 3 23.48 6.49 6.98
C THR A 3 22.69 5.81 8.09
N TYR A 4 22.52 6.48 9.25
CA TYR A 4 21.71 5.97 10.35
C TYR A 4 20.21 5.86 10.04
N GLN A 5 19.70 6.62 9.06
CA GLN A 5 18.32 6.50 8.56
C GLN A 5 18.19 5.43 7.46
N LEU A 6 19.30 4.92 6.94
CA LEU A 6 19.35 3.96 5.83
C LEU A 6 19.55 2.50 6.30
N GLY A 7 19.20 2.20 7.54
CA GLY A 7 19.26 0.85 8.09
C GLY A 7 20.53 0.51 8.86
N ALA A 8 21.03 1.45 9.69
CA ALA A 8 22.14 1.16 10.61
C ALA A 8 21.90 -0.11 11.45
N GLN A 9 22.99 -0.83 11.69
CA GLN A 9 23.00 -2.02 12.54
C GLN A 9 23.46 -1.61 13.94
N TYR A 10 22.52 -1.60 14.90
CA TYR A 10 22.82 -1.32 16.30
C TYR A 10 23.20 -2.61 17.02
N ALA A 11 24.23 -2.57 17.86
CA ALA A 11 24.84 -3.76 18.49
C ALA A 11 23.88 -4.58 19.38
N TYR A 12 22.84 -3.98 19.94
CA TYR A 12 21.93 -4.61 20.90
C TYR A 12 20.46 -4.63 20.43
N TYR A 13 20.22 -4.87 19.15
CA TYR A 13 18.87 -4.81 18.58
C TYR A 13 18.18 -6.18 18.58
N GLY A 14 17.83 -6.67 19.78
CA GLY A 14 17.29 -8.02 20.04
C GLY A 14 16.09 -8.41 19.18
N LEU A 15 15.20 -7.45 18.88
CA LEU A 15 14.02 -7.67 18.04
C LEU A 15 14.36 -8.12 16.61
N LYS A 16 15.49 -7.69 16.03
CA LYS A 16 15.93 -8.14 14.70
C LYS A 16 16.24 -9.63 14.66
N TYR A 17 16.72 -10.22 15.76
CA TYR A 17 16.97 -11.67 15.80
C TYR A 17 15.65 -12.45 15.83
N VAL A 18 14.67 -11.98 16.62
CA VAL A 18 13.34 -12.59 16.64
C VAL A 18 12.67 -12.47 15.28
N ASP A 19 12.70 -11.28 14.69
CA ASP A 19 12.19 -11.02 13.35
C ASP A 19 12.86 -11.91 12.29
N GLY A 20 14.20 -12.02 12.31
CA GLY A 20 14.94 -12.89 11.41
C GLY A 20 14.59 -14.37 11.57
N ALA A 21 14.33 -14.83 12.79
CA ALA A 21 13.88 -16.20 13.04
C ALA A 21 12.47 -16.47 12.49
N LEU A 22 11.57 -15.47 12.55
CA LEU A 22 10.24 -15.58 11.95
C LEU A 22 10.29 -15.49 10.41
N ARG A 23 11.26 -14.74 9.86
CA ARG A 23 11.50 -14.52 8.42
C ARG A 23 12.60 -15.40 7.85
N PHE A 24 12.53 -16.71 8.08
CA PHE A 24 13.59 -17.65 7.68
C PHE A 24 13.63 -17.99 6.18
N LEU A 25 12.60 -17.64 5.41
CA LEU A 25 12.51 -17.89 3.97
C LEU A 25 13.25 -16.81 3.15
N PRO A 26 13.58 -17.07 1.87
CA PRO A 26 14.12 -16.03 0.99
C PRO A 26 13.07 -14.96 0.69
N ARG A 27 13.50 -13.71 0.49
CA ARG A 27 12.62 -12.63 0.06
C ARG A 27 12.12 -12.86 -1.38
N PRO A 28 10.85 -12.57 -1.70
CA PRO A 28 9.81 -12.00 -0.82
C PRO A 28 8.95 -13.04 -0.08
N ALA A 29 9.28 -14.34 -0.16
CA ALA A 29 8.49 -15.42 0.44
C ALA A 29 8.46 -15.37 1.98
N ASP A 30 9.44 -14.73 2.63
CA ASP A 30 9.43 -14.47 4.06
C ASP A 30 8.27 -13.57 4.50
N TYR A 31 8.02 -12.46 3.79
CA TYR A 31 6.89 -11.57 4.09
C TYR A 31 5.55 -12.24 3.86
N LEU A 32 5.40 -12.96 2.74
CA LEU A 32 4.18 -13.70 2.44
C LEU A 32 3.90 -14.78 3.50
N PHE A 33 4.93 -15.51 3.93
CA PHE A 33 4.80 -16.47 5.03
C PHE A 33 4.38 -15.80 6.33
N LEU A 34 4.94 -14.62 6.66
CA LEU A 34 4.53 -13.85 7.83
C LEU A 34 3.05 -13.46 7.79
N TYR A 35 2.50 -13.08 6.62
CA TYR A 35 1.06 -12.84 6.47
C TYR A 35 0.24 -14.07 6.85
N PHE A 36 0.59 -15.22 6.30
CA PHE A 36 -0.11 -16.48 6.56
C PHE A 36 -0.06 -16.85 8.04
N ILE A 37 1.14 -16.91 8.63
CA ILE A 37 1.27 -17.35 10.02
C ILE A 37 0.69 -16.32 11.00
N GLY A 38 0.79 -15.03 10.70
CA GLY A 38 0.24 -13.96 11.52
C GLY A 38 -1.28 -14.03 11.61
N LEU A 39 -1.96 -14.07 10.47
CA LEU A 39 -3.42 -14.14 10.51
C LEU A 39 -3.91 -15.50 11.02
N TYR A 40 -3.22 -16.59 10.67
CA TYR A 40 -3.50 -17.90 11.27
C TYR A 40 -3.42 -17.84 12.81
N PHE A 41 -2.36 -17.23 13.34
CA PHE A 41 -2.17 -17.06 14.78
C PHE A 41 -3.31 -16.26 15.42
N LEU A 42 -3.73 -15.14 14.82
CA LEU A 42 -4.89 -14.36 15.29
C LEU A 42 -6.16 -15.23 15.35
N LEU A 43 -6.48 -15.94 14.27
CA LEU A 43 -7.70 -16.74 14.18
C LEU A 43 -7.69 -17.90 15.19
N ILE A 44 -6.56 -18.58 15.37
CA ILE A 44 -6.39 -19.59 16.42
C ILE A 44 -6.51 -18.98 17.82
N SER A 45 -6.01 -17.76 18.04
CA SER A 45 -6.13 -17.04 19.32
C SER A 45 -7.60 -16.76 19.68
N LEU A 46 -8.45 -16.57 18.66
CA LEU A 46 -9.91 -16.45 18.74
C LEU A 46 -10.66 -17.79 18.82
N LYS A 47 -9.94 -18.92 18.93
CA LYS A 47 -10.48 -20.29 18.96
C LYS A 47 -11.22 -20.69 17.67
N VAL A 48 -10.88 -20.08 16.54
CA VAL A 48 -11.40 -20.49 15.23
C VAL A 48 -10.86 -21.89 14.88
N PRO A 49 -11.68 -22.80 14.33
CA PRO A 49 -11.21 -24.11 13.87
C PRO A 49 -10.11 -23.99 12.80
N ARG A 50 -9.15 -24.92 12.81
CA ARG A 50 -7.93 -24.87 11.98
C ARG A 50 -8.20 -24.64 10.48
N LEU A 51 -9.19 -25.32 9.88
CA LEU A 51 -9.51 -25.15 8.46
C LEU A 51 -9.99 -23.72 8.13
N TRP A 52 -10.83 -23.14 8.99
CA TRP A 52 -11.25 -21.74 8.84
C TRP A 52 -10.09 -20.76 9.09
N ALA A 53 -9.18 -21.09 10.01
CA ALA A 53 -7.97 -20.30 10.21
C ALA A 53 -7.05 -20.32 8.97
N VAL A 54 -6.92 -21.48 8.30
CA VAL A 54 -6.20 -21.60 7.01
C VAL A 54 -6.89 -20.80 5.91
N PHE A 55 -8.22 -20.88 5.80
CA PHE A 55 -8.99 -20.06 4.85
C PHE A 55 -8.67 -18.58 5.02
N GLY A 56 -8.76 -18.06 6.26
CA GLY A 56 -8.47 -16.65 6.53
C GLY A 56 -7.03 -16.29 6.20
N ALA A 57 -6.06 -17.09 6.68
CA ALA A 57 -4.64 -16.87 6.45
C ALA A 57 -4.28 -16.75 4.97
N LEU A 58 -4.71 -17.72 4.16
CA LEU A 58 -4.46 -17.71 2.72
C LEU A 58 -5.17 -16.55 2.04
N SER A 59 -6.42 -16.26 2.42
CA SER A 59 -7.18 -15.14 1.86
C SER A 59 -6.54 -13.79 2.15
N PHE A 60 -5.90 -13.62 3.30
CA PHE A 60 -5.18 -12.39 3.63
C PHE A 60 -3.86 -12.29 2.88
N GLY A 61 -3.01 -13.33 2.95
CA GLY A 61 -1.69 -13.25 2.30
C GLY A 61 -1.76 -13.14 0.78
N PHE A 62 -2.80 -13.69 0.15
CA PHE A 62 -3.08 -13.53 -1.28
C PHE A 62 -4.03 -12.37 -1.61
N SER A 63 -4.37 -11.49 -0.67
CA SER A 63 -5.03 -10.23 -1.05
C SER A 63 -4.13 -9.52 -2.06
N THR A 64 -4.68 -9.09 -3.20
CA THR A 64 -3.87 -8.67 -4.35
C THR A 64 -2.93 -7.53 -4.00
N TYR A 65 -3.40 -6.49 -3.30
CA TYR A 65 -2.52 -5.40 -2.88
C TYR A 65 -1.33 -5.87 -2.02
N LEU A 66 -1.49 -6.88 -1.15
CA LEU A 66 -0.37 -7.43 -0.37
C LEU A 66 0.67 -8.14 -1.23
N ILE A 67 0.27 -8.75 -2.35
CA ILE A 67 1.21 -9.31 -3.32
C ILE A 67 1.87 -8.19 -4.14
N ILE A 68 1.10 -7.18 -4.57
CA ILE A 68 1.62 -6.07 -5.36
C ILE A 68 2.69 -5.27 -4.61
N ILE A 69 2.48 -4.96 -3.32
CA ILE A 69 3.47 -4.21 -2.56
C ILE A 69 4.80 -4.95 -2.44
N LEU A 70 4.80 -6.29 -2.54
CA LEU A 70 6.03 -7.08 -2.64
C LEU A 70 6.66 -6.91 -4.02
N GLY A 71 5.86 -7.00 -5.09
CA GLY A 71 6.31 -6.81 -6.48
C GLY A 71 6.93 -5.43 -6.73
N VAL A 72 6.30 -4.36 -6.25
CA VAL A 72 6.83 -2.99 -6.39
C VAL A 72 7.92 -2.62 -5.37
N GLY A 73 8.33 -3.56 -4.51
CA GLY A 73 9.46 -3.38 -3.59
C GLY A 73 9.19 -2.55 -2.32
N HIS A 74 7.92 -2.36 -1.92
CA HIS A 74 7.52 -1.66 -0.70
C HIS A 74 7.70 -2.55 0.56
N ASN A 75 8.91 -3.09 0.74
CA ASN A 75 9.22 -4.13 1.73
C ASN A 75 8.94 -3.72 3.19
N ALA A 76 9.28 -2.49 3.61
CA ALA A 76 9.01 -2.04 4.98
C ALA A 76 7.50 -1.92 5.27
N LYS A 77 6.71 -1.52 4.26
CA LYS A 77 5.24 -1.48 4.35
C LYS A 77 4.70 -2.89 4.51
N ALA A 78 5.15 -3.81 3.66
CA ALA A 78 4.76 -5.20 3.69
C ALA A 78 5.07 -5.85 5.04
N HIS A 79 6.27 -5.57 5.57
CA HIS A 79 6.74 -6.06 6.86
C HIS A 79 5.86 -5.62 8.03
N ALA A 80 5.51 -4.34 8.10
CA ALA A 80 4.62 -3.81 9.15
C ALA A 80 3.22 -4.46 9.08
N ILE A 81 2.61 -4.51 7.89
CA ILE A 81 1.28 -5.14 7.73
C ILE A 81 1.29 -6.61 8.22
N ALA A 82 2.41 -7.31 8.09
CA ALA A 82 2.52 -8.70 8.51
C ALA A 82 2.44 -8.89 10.03
N TYR A 83 2.73 -7.85 10.81
CA TYR A 83 2.61 -7.86 12.27
C TYR A 83 1.26 -7.35 12.78
N PHE A 84 0.39 -6.79 11.93
CA PHE A 84 -0.96 -6.37 12.33
C PHE A 84 -1.76 -7.47 13.05
N PRO A 85 -1.85 -8.71 12.54
CA PRO A 85 -2.62 -9.75 13.20
C PRO A 85 -2.07 -10.13 14.57
N TRP A 86 -0.75 -10.07 14.75
CA TRP A 86 -0.07 -10.39 16.00
C TRP A 86 -0.40 -9.37 17.08
N VAL A 87 -0.34 -8.07 16.74
CA VAL A 87 -0.68 -6.98 17.66
C VAL A 87 -2.16 -7.07 18.05
N VAL A 88 -3.06 -7.28 17.10
CA VAL A 88 -4.50 -7.43 17.37
C VAL A 88 -4.76 -8.65 18.26
N ALA A 89 -4.10 -9.79 18.03
CA ALA A 89 -4.22 -10.97 18.87
C ALA A 89 -3.78 -10.70 20.31
N ALA A 90 -2.67 -9.97 20.49
CA ALA A 90 -2.14 -9.60 21.79
C ALA A 90 -3.10 -8.67 22.57
N VAL A 91 -3.62 -7.66 21.88
CA VAL A 91 -4.59 -6.72 22.43
C VAL A 91 -5.87 -7.45 22.87
N LEU A 92 -6.43 -8.29 22.00
CA LEU A 92 -7.63 -9.07 22.31
C LEU A 92 -7.40 -10.04 23.47
N TRP A 93 -6.25 -10.69 23.58
CA TRP A 93 -5.93 -11.54 24.73
C TRP A 93 -5.88 -10.75 26.03
N THR A 94 -5.25 -9.58 26.01
CA THR A 94 -5.13 -8.72 27.19
C THR A 94 -6.49 -8.21 27.64
N LEU A 95 -7.31 -7.70 26.70
CA LEU A 95 -8.68 -7.26 26.97
C LEU A 95 -9.59 -8.39 27.48
N ASN A 96 -9.35 -9.63 27.03
CA ASN A 96 -10.05 -10.81 27.52
C ASN A 96 -9.58 -11.31 28.90
N GLY A 97 -8.58 -10.67 29.51
CA GLY A 97 -8.11 -10.96 30.88
C GLY A 97 -6.89 -11.88 30.97
N ARG A 98 -6.27 -12.25 29.84
CA ARG A 98 -5.03 -13.04 29.82
C ARG A 98 -3.82 -12.14 30.06
N TYR A 99 -3.70 -11.59 31.26
CA TYR A 99 -2.78 -10.49 31.57
C TYR A 99 -1.30 -10.80 31.38
N LYS A 100 -0.81 -11.96 31.86
CA LYS A 100 0.62 -12.30 31.79
C LYS A 100 1.06 -12.55 30.35
N SER A 101 0.37 -13.45 29.64
CA SER A 101 0.67 -13.75 28.24
C SER A 101 0.34 -12.57 27.32
N GLY A 102 -0.71 -11.82 27.64
CA GLY A 102 -1.09 -10.59 26.94
C GLY A 102 -0.03 -9.50 27.05
N PHE A 103 0.60 -9.30 28.21
CA PHE A 103 1.72 -8.38 28.39
C PHE A 103 2.92 -8.77 27.52
N ILE A 104 3.38 -10.03 27.64
CA ILE A 104 4.55 -10.54 26.89
C ILE A 104 4.31 -10.44 25.38
N LEU A 105 3.15 -10.91 24.93
CA LEU A 105 2.81 -10.91 23.51
C LEU A 105 2.60 -9.49 22.98
N SER A 106 1.98 -8.58 23.75
CA SER A 106 1.78 -7.19 23.34
C SER A 106 3.12 -6.48 23.23
N ALA A 107 4.01 -6.61 24.22
CA ALA A 107 5.33 -5.99 24.18
C ALA A 107 6.16 -6.49 22.99
N LEU A 108 6.11 -7.80 22.70
CA LEU A 108 6.82 -8.38 21.57
C LEU A 108 6.20 -7.96 20.22
N ALA A 109 4.88 -8.11 20.05
CA ALA A 109 4.22 -7.82 18.78
C ALA A 109 4.27 -6.34 18.42
N ILE A 110 4.02 -5.44 19.40
CA ILE A 110 4.15 -3.98 19.19
C ILE A 110 5.63 -3.64 18.95
N GLY A 111 6.55 -4.33 19.64
CA GLY A 111 7.99 -4.17 19.42
C GLY A 111 8.41 -4.50 17.98
N LEU A 112 7.96 -5.64 17.46
CA LEU A 112 8.22 -6.09 16.09
C LEU A 112 7.57 -5.18 15.05
N GLU A 113 6.34 -4.72 15.30
CA GLU A 113 5.64 -3.75 14.45
C GLU A 113 6.42 -2.43 14.33
N LEU A 114 6.87 -1.86 15.46
CA LEU A 114 7.69 -0.66 15.46
C LEU A 114 9.06 -0.88 14.81
N MET A 115 9.63 -2.07 14.98
CA MET A 115 10.92 -2.46 14.38
C MET A 115 10.85 -2.55 12.85
N ALA A 116 9.69 -2.91 12.27
CA ALA A 116 9.47 -2.91 10.83
C ALA A 116 9.61 -1.50 10.20
N ASN A 117 9.62 -0.45 11.03
CA ASN A 117 10.02 0.91 10.68
C ASN A 117 9.16 1.57 9.59
N HIS A 118 7.87 1.26 9.54
CA HIS A 118 6.92 1.91 8.64
C HIS A 118 5.80 2.62 9.42
N TYR A 119 6.12 3.78 9.99
CA TYR A 119 5.26 4.54 10.91
C TYR A 119 3.84 4.81 10.42
N GLN A 120 3.62 5.00 9.11
CA GLN A 120 2.27 5.21 8.56
C GLN A 120 1.37 3.98 8.72
N MET A 121 1.90 2.76 8.53
CA MET A 121 1.12 1.52 8.69
C MET A 121 0.85 1.28 10.17
N THR A 122 1.85 1.48 11.03
CA THR A 122 1.69 1.41 12.49
C THR A 122 0.66 2.41 13.00
N TYR A 123 0.63 3.62 12.43
CA TYR A 123 -0.36 4.65 12.75
C TYR A 123 -1.78 4.21 12.35
N TYR A 124 -1.96 3.65 11.15
CA TYR A 124 -3.25 3.08 10.74
C TYR A 124 -3.70 1.93 11.64
N LEU A 125 -2.79 1.03 12.02
CA LEU A 125 -3.08 -0.01 13.00
C LEU A 125 -3.51 0.59 14.34
N LEU A 126 -2.85 1.66 14.81
CA LEU A 126 -3.23 2.33 16.06
C LEU A 126 -4.67 2.88 15.98
N ILE A 127 -5.09 3.48 14.87
CA ILE A 127 -6.48 3.91 14.66
C ILE A 127 -7.44 2.72 14.84
N ALA A 128 -7.12 1.57 14.22
CA ALA A 128 -7.93 0.37 14.35
C ALA A 128 -7.98 -0.14 15.80
N LEU A 129 -6.85 -0.11 16.53
CA LEU A 129 -6.78 -0.52 17.94
C LEU A 129 -7.50 0.44 18.88
N LEU A 130 -7.48 1.75 18.60
CA LEU A 130 -8.23 2.74 19.38
C LEU A 130 -9.74 2.50 19.25
N LEU A 131 -10.23 2.24 18.03
CA LEU A 131 -11.63 1.87 17.82
C LEU A 131 -11.98 0.54 18.51
N LEU A 132 -11.08 -0.45 18.47
CA LEU A 132 -11.27 -1.71 19.21
C LEU A 132 -11.39 -1.45 20.71
N TRP A 133 -10.46 -0.67 21.27
CA TRP A 133 -10.41 -0.32 22.68
C TRP A 133 -11.67 0.44 23.12
N LEU A 134 -12.14 1.42 22.32
CA LEU A 134 -13.37 2.17 22.59
C LEU A 134 -14.60 1.25 22.61
N ILE A 135 -14.76 0.41 21.58
CA ILE A 135 -15.92 -0.49 21.48
C ILE A 135 -15.93 -1.52 22.61
N MET A 136 -14.78 -2.11 22.92
CA MET A 136 -14.65 -3.04 24.04
C MET A 136 -14.83 -2.33 25.39
N GLY A 137 -14.42 -1.06 25.52
CA GLY A 137 -14.63 -0.24 26.71
C GLY A 137 -16.11 0.07 26.96
N ILE A 138 -16.84 0.48 25.92
CA ILE A 138 -18.30 0.69 25.98
C ILE A 138 -18.99 -0.61 26.41
N GLN A 139 -18.57 -1.76 25.86
CA GLN A 139 -19.13 -3.04 26.25
C GLN A 139 -18.79 -3.42 27.70
N ALA A 140 -17.55 -3.21 28.14
CA ALA A 140 -17.13 -3.50 29.50
C ALA A 140 -17.91 -2.64 30.52
N PHE A 141 -18.20 -1.38 30.18
CA PHE A 141 -19.06 -0.52 30.99
C PHE A 141 -20.49 -1.05 31.09
N LYS A 142 -21.10 -1.39 29.94
CA LYS A 142 -22.46 -1.98 29.90
C LYS A 142 -22.57 -3.31 30.65
N GLN A 143 -21.49 -4.09 30.70
CA GLN A 143 -21.45 -5.40 31.35
C GLN A 143 -20.86 -5.35 32.77
N THR A 144 -20.69 -4.16 33.36
CA THR A 144 -20.10 -3.95 34.69
C THR A 144 -18.71 -4.60 34.91
N GLN A 145 -17.94 -4.80 33.84
CA GLN A 145 -16.58 -5.37 33.85
C GLN A 145 -15.47 -4.31 33.84
N PHE A 146 -15.74 -3.11 34.38
CA PHE A 146 -14.84 -1.96 34.32
C PHE A 146 -13.43 -2.26 34.88
N ASN A 147 -13.34 -2.93 36.04
CA ASN A 147 -12.06 -3.26 36.67
C ASN A 147 -11.19 -4.17 35.77
N LYS A 148 -11.82 -5.12 35.07
CA LYS A 148 -11.13 -6.02 34.14
C LYS A 148 -10.55 -5.25 32.96
N PHE A 149 -11.34 -4.33 32.40
CA PHE A 149 -10.96 -3.48 31.27
C PHE A 149 -9.89 -2.46 31.65
N PHE A 150 -10.01 -1.81 32.82
CA PHE A 150 -9.02 -0.89 33.34
C PHE A 150 -7.66 -1.58 33.52
N LYS A 151 -7.64 -2.74 34.19
CA LYS A 151 -6.42 -3.55 34.34
C LYS A 151 -5.81 -3.95 33.00
N ALA A 152 -6.63 -4.38 32.04
CA ALA A 152 -6.16 -4.69 30.69
C ALA A 152 -5.53 -3.45 30.00
N THR A 153 -6.17 -2.29 30.13
CA THR A 153 -5.68 -1.02 29.57
C THR A 153 -4.33 -0.63 30.16
N THR A 154 -4.16 -0.71 31.48
CA THR A 154 -2.87 -0.44 32.15
C THR A 154 -1.77 -1.36 31.63
N ILE A 155 -2.07 -2.66 31.42
CA ILE A 155 -1.12 -3.63 30.90
C ILE A 155 -0.74 -3.32 29.45
N LEU A 156 -1.71 -2.93 28.61
CA LEU A 156 -1.44 -2.53 27.23
C LEU A 156 -0.56 -1.28 27.16
N ILE A 157 -0.83 -0.28 28.00
CA ILE A 157 0.01 0.92 28.10
C ILE A 157 1.43 0.54 28.53
N ALA A 158 1.58 -0.27 29.57
CA ALA A 158 2.89 -0.72 30.04
C ALA A 158 3.65 -1.51 28.95
N SER A 159 2.95 -2.37 28.20
CA SER A 159 3.53 -3.13 27.08
C SER A 159 3.97 -2.21 25.94
N GLY A 160 3.15 -1.20 25.60
CA GLY A 160 3.47 -0.20 24.59
C GLY A 160 4.68 0.66 24.96
N LEU A 161 4.78 1.11 26.22
CA LEU A 161 5.94 1.84 26.72
C LEU A 161 7.22 0.99 26.66
N LEU A 162 7.13 -0.29 27.02
CA LEU A 162 8.26 -1.22 26.89
C LEU A 162 8.66 -1.42 25.41
N ALA A 163 7.68 -1.61 24.51
CA ALA A 163 7.92 -1.75 23.08
C ALA A 163 8.57 -0.51 22.45
N LEU A 164 8.17 0.69 22.89
CA LEU A 164 8.80 1.96 22.52
C LEU A 164 10.25 2.01 23.04
N GLY A 165 10.49 1.58 24.28
CA GLY A 165 11.84 1.48 24.85
C GLY A 165 12.75 0.55 24.05
N LEU A 166 12.27 -0.62 23.62
CA LEU A 166 13.00 -1.57 22.77
C LEU A 166 13.36 -1.00 21.38
N ASN A 167 12.66 0.05 20.94
CA ASN A 167 12.87 0.73 19.66
C ASN A 167 13.40 2.16 19.80
N ALA A 168 13.78 2.59 21.02
CA ALA A 168 14.08 3.97 21.34
C ALA A 168 15.19 4.56 20.46
N THR A 169 16.27 3.80 20.21
CA THR A 169 17.41 4.28 19.40
C THR A 169 16.98 4.68 17.99
N ASN A 170 16.16 3.85 17.32
CA ASN A 170 15.68 4.14 15.97
C ASN A 170 14.66 5.31 16.00
N ILE A 171 13.69 5.26 16.91
CA ILE A 171 12.65 6.30 17.04
C ILE A 171 13.26 7.67 17.34
N MET A 172 14.23 7.75 18.26
CA MET A 172 14.89 9.00 18.62
C MET A 172 15.69 9.56 17.44
N ALA A 173 16.44 8.72 16.73
CA ALA A 173 17.19 9.13 15.54
C ALA A 173 16.25 9.62 14.43
N THR A 174 15.12 8.95 14.20
CA THR A 174 14.09 9.40 13.24
C THR A 174 13.43 10.70 13.68
N ARG A 175 13.15 10.87 14.98
CA ARG A 175 12.58 12.12 15.50
C ARG A 175 13.51 13.31 15.30
N GLU A 176 14.81 13.14 15.57
CA GLU A 176 15.84 14.15 15.33
C GLU A 176 15.90 14.48 13.83
N TYR A 177 15.99 13.44 12.98
CA TYR A 177 16.08 13.62 11.54
C TYR A 177 14.83 14.22 10.91
N ALA A 178 13.63 13.94 11.44
CA ALA A 178 12.38 14.43 10.88
C ALA A 178 12.35 15.97 10.79
N GLN A 179 12.97 16.66 11.75
CA GLN A 179 13.09 18.13 11.76
C GLN A 179 13.97 18.67 10.62
N GLU A 180 14.97 17.91 10.19
CA GLU A 180 15.91 18.27 9.11
C GLU A 180 15.50 17.69 7.74
N SER A 181 14.34 17.05 7.67
CA SER A 181 13.81 16.40 6.46
C SER A 181 12.73 17.24 5.76
N THR A 182 12.31 16.84 4.56
CA THR A 182 11.16 17.44 3.86
C THR A 182 9.84 17.43 4.64
N ARG A 183 9.76 16.68 5.76
CA ARG A 183 8.62 16.69 6.69
C ARG A 183 8.70 17.77 7.77
N GLY A 184 9.87 18.40 7.92
CA GLY A 184 10.12 19.56 8.76
C GLY A 184 9.86 20.87 8.01
N PRO A 185 9.97 22.02 8.71
CA PRO A 185 9.71 23.34 8.14
C PRO A 185 10.70 23.67 7.01
N ALA A 186 10.23 24.39 6.00
CA ALA A 186 11.05 24.92 4.92
C ALA A 186 12.10 25.91 5.44
N VAL A 187 13.34 25.80 4.96
CA VAL A 187 14.39 26.77 5.27
C VAL A 187 14.28 27.95 4.32
N VAL A 188 14.07 27.68 3.03
CA VAL A 188 13.78 28.69 2.02
C VAL A 188 12.29 29.05 2.09
N GLN A 189 11.99 30.35 2.21
CA GLN A 189 10.61 30.87 2.37
C GLN A 189 10.09 31.59 1.12
N ILE A 190 10.86 31.57 0.02
CA ILE A 190 10.49 32.18 -1.25
C ILE A 190 10.71 31.19 -2.40
N ASP A 191 9.93 31.30 -3.46
CA ASP A 191 10.20 30.60 -4.71
C ASP A 191 11.31 31.33 -5.51
N PRO A 192 11.84 30.72 -6.59
CA PRO A 192 12.84 31.39 -7.44
C PRO A 192 12.36 32.68 -8.11
N SER A 193 11.05 32.92 -8.14
CA SER A 193 10.45 34.16 -8.67
C SER A 193 10.31 35.25 -7.60
N GLY A 194 10.71 34.97 -6.34
CA GLY A 194 10.65 35.90 -5.22
C GLY A 194 9.30 35.92 -4.48
N ASN A 195 8.35 35.04 -4.82
CA ASN A 195 7.07 34.97 -4.12
C ASN A 195 7.21 34.21 -2.80
N ALA A 196 6.51 34.65 -1.75
CA ALA A 196 6.50 33.96 -0.47
C ALA A 196 5.86 32.57 -0.58
N LEU A 197 6.56 31.54 -0.10
CA LEU A 197 6.03 30.19 0.04
C LEU A 197 5.06 30.12 1.21
N THR A 198 3.97 29.38 1.05
CA THR A 198 3.02 29.12 2.14
C THR A 198 3.71 28.33 3.24
N LYS A 199 3.74 28.86 4.47
CA LYS A 199 4.31 28.16 5.63
C LYS A 199 3.37 27.01 6.04
N THR A 200 3.64 25.81 5.55
CA THR A 200 2.97 24.60 6.02
C THR A 200 3.82 23.93 7.11
N GLN A 201 3.21 23.66 8.27
CA GLN A 201 3.76 22.68 9.20
C GLN A 201 3.36 21.29 8.70
N GLY A 202 4.33 20.46 8.31
CA GLY A 202 4.03 19.14 7.72
C GLY A 202 3.97 19.14 6.20
N LEU A 203 3.38 18.09 5.66
CA LEU A 203 3.24 17.92 4.22
C LEU A 203 2.06 18.74 3.68
N ASP A 204 2.20 19.21 2.46
CA ASP A 204 1.20 19.94 1.70
C ASP A 204 0.01 19.04 1.34
N TYR A 205 -1.20 19.61 1.36
CA TYR A 205 -2.46 18.89 1.15
C TYR A 205 -2.47 18.08 -0.15
N GLN A 206 -1.97 18.65 -1.25
CA GLN A 206 -1.91 17.99 -2.56
C GLN A 206 -1.00 16.76 -2.51
N TYR A 207 0.12 16.83 -1.80
CA TYR A 207 1.04 15.71 -1.63
C TYR A 207 0.50 14.63 -0.68
N ILE A 208 -0.18 15.03 0.40
CA ILE A 208 -0.89 14.09 1.30
C ILE A 208 -1.92 13.29 0.49
N THR A 209 -2.70 13.99 -0.33
CA THR A 209 -3.84 13.45 -1.09
C THR A 209 -3.50 13.04 -2.53
N GLU A 210 -2.22 12.96 -2.88
CA GLU A 210 -1.74 12.62 -4.23
C GLU A 210 -2.33 11.29 -4.70
N TYR A 211 -2.36 10.30 -3.81
CA TYR A 211 -3.04 9.02 -4.02
C TYR A 211 -4.31 9.00 -3.16
N SER A 212 -5.44 9.27 -3.82
CA SER A 212 -6.77 9.29 -3.26
C SER A 212 -7.68 8.40 -4.10
N TYR A 213 -8.45 7.52 -3.48
CA TYR A 213 -9.43 6.69 -4.18
C TYR A 213 -10.60 7.54 -4.67
N ALA A 214 -11.07 7.30 -5.90
CA ALA A 214 -12.40 7.76 -6.27
C ALA A 214 -13.46 7.00 -5.45
N PRO A 215 -14.61 7.60 -5.07
CA PRO A 215 -15.61 6.90 -4.27
C PRO A 215 -16.07 5.58 -4.92
N LEU A 216 -16.26 5.57 -6.24
CA LEU A 216 -16.61 4.37 -7.02
C LEU A 216 -15.46 3.35 -7.10
N GLU A 217 -14.21 3.78 -6.98
CA GLU A 217 -13.04 2.89 -6.94
C GLU A 217 -13.06 1.94 -5.74
N SER A 218 -13.85 2.25 -4.70
CA SER A 218 -14.11 1.35 -3.57
C SER A 218 -14.59 -0.04 -3.99
N PHE A 219 -15.22 -0.18 -5.17
CA PHE A 219 -15.66 -1.47 -5.69
C PHE A 219 -14.49 -2.33 -6.23
N ASN A 220 -13.29 -1.77 -6.44
CA ASN A 220 -12.07 -2.53 -6.75
C ASN A 220 -11.75 -3.59 -5.67
N LEU A 221 -12.18 -3.34 -4.42
CA LEU A 221 -12.04 -4.28 -3.31
C LEU A 221 -12.75 -5.62 -3.59
N TRP A 222 -13.79 -5.62 -4.45
CA TRP A 222 -14.58 -6.80 -4.83
C TRP A 222 -14.50 -7.16 -6.33
N ILE A 223 -14.25 -6.20 -7.22
CA ILE A 223 -14.17 -6.41 -8.66
C ILE A 223 -12.83 -5.84 -9.12
N PRO A 224 -11.80 -6.67 -9.40
CA PRO A 224 -10.44 -6.19 -9.52
C PRO A 224 -10.28 -5.08 -10.58
N ARG A 225 -10.86 -5.22 -11.77
CA ARG A 225 -10.74 -4.18 -12.82
C ARG A 225 -11.97 -3.28 -12.93
N PHE A 226 -12.59 -2.91 -11.80
CA PHE A 226 -13.77 -2.03 -11.80
C PHE A 226 -13.43 -0.63 -12.33
N MET A 227 -12.36 -0.02 -11.82
CA MET A 227 -11.77 1.23 -12.36
C MET A 227 -10.64 0.98 -13.38
N GLY A 228 -10.63 -0.19 -14.01
CA GLY A 228 -9.44 -0.73 -14.67
C GLY A 228 -8.48 -1.40 -13.68
N GLY A 229 -7.49 -2.13 -14.20
CA GLY A 229 -6.48 -2.80 -13.37
C GLY A 229 -5.28 -1.91 -13.11
N GLY A 230 -4.10 -2.35 -13.54
CA GLY A 230 -2.90 -1.53 -13.51
C GLY A 230 -2.96 -0.38 -14.52
N SER A 231 -2.27 0.73 -14.25
CA SER A 231 -2.04 1.80 -15.22
C SER A 231 -1.28 1.30 -16.44
N GLN A 232 -0.50 0.22 -16.30
CA GLN A 232 0.01 -0.57 -17.40
C GLN A 232 -0.43 -2.02 -17.18
N GLU A 233 -1.25 -2.56 -18.08
CA GLU A 233 -1.71 -3.95 -18.06
C GLU A 233 -1.84 -4.44 -19.50
N ALA A 234 -1.49 -5.71 -19.74
CA ALA A 234 -1.67 -6.31 -21.05
C ALA A 234 -3.16 -6.45 -21.39
N LEU A 235 -3.55 -5.93 -22.56
CA LEU A 235 -4.90 -6.06 -23.10
C LEU A 235 -5.09 -7.36 -23.91
N PRO A 236 -6.34 -7.85 -24.04
CA PRO A 236 -6.66 -8.92 -24.98
C PRO A 236 -6.21 -8.60 -26.41
N ARG A 237 -5.86 -9.64 -27.18
CA ARG A 237 -5.31 -9.48 -28.55
C ARG A 237 -6.32 -8.93 -29.56
N ASP A 238 -7.59 -8.97 -29.21
CA ASP A 238 -8.79 -8.64 -29.99
C ASP A 238 -9.58 -7.50 -29.36
N SER A 239 -8.92 -6.65 -28.55
CA SER A 239 -9.57 -5.50 -27.91
C SER A 239 -10.06 -4.46 -28.93
N GLU A 240 -11.04 -3.65 -28.53
CA GLU A 240 -11.59 -2.58 -29.37
C GLU A 240 -10.52 -1.54 -29.72
N ILE A 241 -9.62 -1.23 -28.78
CA ILE A 241 -8.44 -0.38 -29.01
C ILE A 241 -7.59 -0.92 -30.17
N VAL A 242 -7.27 -2.22 -30.17
CA VAL A 242 -6.47 -2.82 -31.25
C VAL A 242 -7.21 -2.71 -32.59
N SER A 243 -8.52 -2.92 -32.60
CA SER A 243 -9.35 -2.75 -33.79
C SER A 243 -9.36 -1.31 -34.30
N ALA A 244 -9.43 -0.33 -33.40
CA ALA A 244 -9.37 1.10 -33.73
C ALA A 244 -7.98 1.54 -34.24
N LEU A 245 -6.89 1.03 -33.65
CA LEU A 245 -5.53 1.30 -34.16
C LEU A 245 -5.31 0.72 -35.57
N ARG A 246 -5.91 -0.44 -35.84
CA ARG A 246 -5.84 -1.05 -37.16
C ARG A 246 -6.68 -0.31 -38.20
N SER A 247 -7.81 0.29 -37.82
CA SER A 247 -8.62 1.08 -38.76
C SER A 247 -7.93 2.37 -39.20
N ILE A 248 -7.00 2.89 -38.39
CA ILE A 248 -6.15 4.05 -38.73
C ILE A 248 -4.80 3.68 -39.36
N GLY A 249 -4.57 2.40 -39.67
CA GLY A 249 -3.45 1.94 -40.49
C GLY A 249 -2.29 1.25 -39.76
N ALA A 250 -2.36 1.05 -38.44
CA ALA A 250 -1.32 0.31 -37.71
C ALA A 250 -1.30 -1.18 -38.10
N SER A 251 -0.10 -1.75 -38.22
CA SER A 251 0.02 -3.22 -38.33
C SER A 251 -0.48 -3.89 -37.05
N ARG A 252 -0.73 -5.21 -37.10
CA ARG A 252 -1.21 -5.95 -35.93
C ARG A 252 -0.23 -5.89 -34.75
N THR A 253 1.08 -5.94 -35.04
CA THR A 253 2.12 -5.91 -34.01
C THR A 253 2.22 -4.53 -33.39
N GLU A 254 2.28 -3.47 -34.21
CA GLU A 254 2.31 -2.08 -33.72
C GLU A 254 1.05 -1.74 -32.91
N ALA A 255 -0.13 -2.17 -33.36
CA ALA A 255 -1.37 -1.94 -32.64
C ALA A 255 -1.36 -2.59 -31.25
N GLN A 256 -0.76 -3.79 -31.12
CA GLN A 256 -0.64 -4.46 -29.83
C GLN A 256 0.37 -3.76 -28.90
N GLU A 257 1.49 -3.31 -29.44
CA GLU A 257 2.51 -2.58 -28.68
C GLU A 257 1.98 -1.23 -28.17
N ILE A 258 1.28 -0.47 -29.04
CA ILE A 258 0.66 0.80 -28.67
C ILE A 258 -0.47 0.57 -27.65
N ALA A 259 -1.32 -0.45 -27.84
CA ALA A 259 -2.41 -0.74 -26.92
C ALA A 259 -1.94 -0.99 -25.48
N GLN A 260 -0.77 -1.61 -25.30
CA GLN A 260 -0.19 -1.87 -23.97
C GLN A 260 0.25 -0.60 -23.23
N GLN A 261 0.45 0.52 -23.95
CA GLN A 261 0.84 1.80 -23.37
C GLN A 261 -0.37 2.65 -22.94
N ILE A 262 -1.59 2.25 -23.34
CA ILE A 262 -2.80 3.00 -23.03
C ILE A 262 -3.28 2.64 -21.62
N PRO A 263 -3.42 3.62 -20.72
CA PRO A 263 -3.85 3.34 -19.36
C PRO A 263 -5.32 2.92 -19.33
N MET A 264 -5.53 1.67 -18.94
CA MET A 264 -6.86 1.12 -18.69
C MET A 264 -7.42 1.57 -17.35
N TYR A 265 -6.54 1.89 -16.39
CA TYR A 265 -6.95 2.59 -15.18
C TYR A 265 -7.52 3.97 -15.52
N TRP A 266 -8.71 4.26 -15.02
CA TRP A 266 -9.44 5.51 -15.32
C TRP A 266 -9.92 6.26 -14.08
N GLY A 267 -9.48 5.83 -12.88
CA GLY A 267 -9.76 6.55 -11.64
C GLY A 267 -8.86 7.77 -11.43
N ASP A 268 -8.96 8.37 -10.24
CA ASP A 268 -8.29 9.63 -9.93
C ASP A 268 -6.81 9.47 -9.56
N GLN A 269 -6.30 8.26 -9.28
CA GLN A 269 -4.92 8.10 -8.87
C GLN A 269 -3.93 8.33 -10.04
N PRO A 270 -2.73 8.89 -9.78
CA PRO A 270 -1.79 9.20 -10.85
C PRO A 270 -1.26 7.93 -11.54
N ILE A 271 -0.89 6.92 -10.76
CA ILE A 271 -0.43 5.62 -11.24
C ILE A 271 -0.89 4.55 -10.24
N VAL A 272 -1.35 3.42 -10.76
CA VAL A 272 -1.76 2.24 -9.98
C VAL A 272 -1.02 1.03 -10.54
N ALA A 273 -0.26 0.32 -9.71
CA ALA A 273 0.41 -0.91 -10.15
C ALA A 273 -0.59 -2.05 -10.36
N ALA A 274 -1.57 -2.16 -9.46
CA ALA A 274 -2.69 -3.08 -9.58
C ALA A 274 -3.83 -2.72 -8.62
N PRO A 275 -5.02 -3.32 -8.77
CA PRO A 275 -6.17 -3.03 -7.94
C PRO A 275 -6.04 -3.60 -6.52
N ALA A 276 -6.70 -2.93 -5.56
CA ALA A 276 -6.72 -3.36 -4.16
C ALA A 276 -7.73 -4.49 -3.89
N TYR A 277 -7.67 -5.55 -4.71
CA TYR A 277 -8.64 -6.64 -4.65
C TYR A 277 -8.45 -7.55 -3.42
N ILE A 278 -9.53 -7.79 -2.67
CA ILE A 278 -9.52 -8.58 -1.43
C ILE A 278 -9.97 -10.04 -1.66
N GLY A 279 -10.64 -10.31 -2.78
CA GLY A 279 -11.21 -11.63 -3.08
C GLY A 279 -12.73 -11.62 -3.12
N GLY A 280 -13.29 -12.17 -4.19
CA GLY A 280 -14.73 -12.26 -4.45
C GLY A 280 -15.42 -13.23 -3.52
N VAL A 281 -14.75 -14.35 -3.21
CA VAL A 281 -15.19 -15.30 -2.18
C VAL A 281 -15.21 -14.62 -0.80
N VAL A 282 -14.15 -13.90 -0.46
CA VAL A 282 -13.99 -13.23 0.84
C VAL A 282 -15.07 -12.17 1.04
N LEU A 283 -15.29 -11.30 0.06
CA LEU A 283 -16.30 -10.24 0.12
C LEU A 283 -17.72 -10.81 0.13
N ALA A 284 -18.02 -11.84 -0.66
CA ALA A 284 -19.33 -12.51 -0.61
C ALA A 284 -19.64 -13.09 0.79
N LEU A 285 -18.65 -13.75 1.41
CA LEU A 285 -18.76 -14.26 2.78
C LEU A 285 -18.80 -13.12 3.81
N GLY A 286 -18.07 -12.03 3.59
CA GLY A 286 -18.06 -10.83 4.42
C GLY A 286 -19.43 -10.14 4.47
N VAL A 287 -20.09 -9.95 3.32
CA VAL A 287 -21.46 -9.43 3.24
C VAL A 287 -22.44 -10.36 3.97
N LEU A 288 -22.33 -11.67 3.75
CA LEU A 288 -23.14 -12.66 4.47
C LEU A 288 -22.92 -12.59 5.99
N ALA A 289 -21.67 -12.39 6.43
CA ALA A 289 -21.33 -12.29 7.85
C ALA A 289 -22.11 -11.19 8.57
N LEU A 290 -22.38 -10.05 7.90
CA LEU A 290 -23.15 -8.92 8.46
C LEU A 290 -24.55 -9.32 8.93
N PHE A 291 -25.13 -10.39 8.38
CA PHE A 291 -26.45 -10.90 8.78
C PHE A 291 -26.38 -12.02 9.82
N LEU A 292 -25.24 -12.70 9.91
CA LEU A 292 -25.06 -13.90 10.73
C LEU A 292 -24.46 -13.61 12.10
N ILE A 293 -23.54 -12.65 12.19
CA ILE A 293 -22.80 -12.34 13.42
C ILE A 293 -23.31 -11.04 14.05
N SER A 294 -23.17 -10.95 15.36
CA SER A 294 -23.45 -9.75 16.14
C SER A 294 -22.39 -9.57 17.23
N GLY A 295 -22.34 -8.39 17.84
CA GLY A 295 -21.47 -8.10 18.97
C GLY A 295 -20.27 -7.20 18.63
N PRO A 296 -19.37 -7.02 19.61
CA PRO A 296 -18.34 -5.98 19.60
C PRO A 296 -17.34 -6.13 18.46
N LEU A 297 -16.91 -7.37 18.16
CA LEU A 297 -15.88 -7.64 17.16
C LEU A 297 -16.39 -7.31 15.76
N ARG A 298 -17.67 -7.61 15.47
CA ARG A 298 -18.33 -7.19 14.23
C ARG A 298 -18.39 -5.67 14.14
N MET A 299 -18.85 -5.00 15.20
CA MET A 299 -18.94 -3.54 15.21
C MET A 299 -17.59 -2.90 14.96
N TRP A 300 -16.54 -3.41 15.59
CA TRP A 300 -15.17 -2.96 15.38
C TRP A 300 -14.74 -3.11 13.92
N ILE A 301 -14.89 -4.30 13.33
CA ILE A 301 -14.51 -4.52 11.93
C ILE A 301 -15.24 -3.54 10.99
N ILE A 302 -16.56 -3.38 11.17
CA ILE A 302 -17.36 -2.46 10.35
C ILE A 302 -16.91 -1.01 10.55
N SER A 303 -16.75 -0.56 11.80
CA SER A 303 -16.33 0.82 12.10
C SER A 303 -14.96 1.14 11.51
N VAL A 304 -13.98 0.23 11.63
CA VAL A 304 -12.66 0.42 11.02
C VAL A 304 -12.75 0.41 9.50
N THR A 305 -13.53 -0.51 8.92
CA THR A 305 -13.69 -0.61 7.46
C THR A 305 -14.29 0.66 6.87
N VAL A 306 -15.36 1.16 7.48
CA VAL A 306 -16.03 2.41 7.04
C VAL A 306 -15.07 3.59 7.18
N LEU A 307 -14.40 3.74 8.33
CA LEU A 307 -13.47 4.84 8.53
C LEU A 307 -12.29 4.79 7.55
N ALA A 308 -11.69 3.60 7.36
CA ALA A 308 -10.60 3.41 6.41
C ALA A 308 -11.04 3.75 4.99
N LEU A 309 -12.24 3.34 4.58
CA LEU A 309 -12.75 3.64 3.24
C LEU A 309 -12.94 5.16 3.05
N LEU A 310 -13.60 5.83 4.00
CA LEU A 310 -13.84 7.27 3.92
C LEU A 310 -12.54 8.09 3.91
N LEU A 311 -11.54 7.70 4.71
CA LEU A 311 -10.22 8.36 4.71
C LEU A 311 -9.43 8.07 3.43
N SER A 312 -9.61 6.89 2.84
CA SER A 312 -8.93 6.52 1.59
C SER A 312 -9.33 7.39 0.40
N TRP A 313 -10.51 8.01 0.45
CA TRP A 313 -11.01 8.92 -0.58
C TRP A 313 -10.25 10.25 -0.64
N GLY A 314 -9.54 10.63 0.42
CA GLY A 314 -8.64 11.79 0.41
C GLY A 314 -9.26 13.05 -0.17
N ARG A 315 -8.73 13.54 -1.30
CA ARG A 315 -9.24 14.76 -1.95
C ARG A 315 -10.66 14.65 -2.47
N ASN A 316 -11.17 13.44 -2.68
CA ASN A 316 -12.56 13.18 -3.06
C ASN A 316 -13.54 13.27 -1.88
N PHE A 317 -13.03 13.41 -0.64
CA PHE A 317 -13.83 13.75 0.53
C PHE A 317 -13.12 14.78 1.41
N PRO A 318 -12.97 16.03 0.93
CA PRO A 318 -12.08 17.02 1.54
C PRO A 318 -12.52 17.40 2.96
N TRP A 319 -13.82 17.35 3.27
CA TRP A 319 -14.32 17.66 4.61
C TRP A 319 -13.69 16.77 5.69
N LEU A 320 -13.71 15.44 5.50
CA LEU A 320 -13.12 14.50 6.46
C LEU A 320 -11.59 14.57 6.43
N THR A 321 -11.02 14.72 5.23
CA THR A 321 -9.56 14.78 5.05
C THR A 321 -8.96 16.00 5.74
N ASN A 322 -9.58 17.18 5.60
CA ASN A 322 -9.15 18.40 6.30
C ASN A 322 -9.32 18.25 7.81
N LEU A 323 -10.44 17.68 8.29
CA LEU A 323 -10.62 17.41 9.72
C LEU A 323 -9.46 16.58 10.29
N PHE A 324 -8.99 15.57 9.56
CA PHE A 324 -7.87 14.73 9.98
C PHE A 324 -6.53 15.46 9.90
N ILE A 325 -6.27 16.20 8.81
CA ILE A 325 -5.04 16.97 8.63
C ILE A 325 -4.90 18.06 9.71
N ASP A 326 -5.98 18.76 10.01
CA ASP A 326 -5.95 19.95 10.87
C ASP A 326 -5.96 19.60 12.37
N TYR A 327 -6.61 18.50 12.76
CA TYR A 327 -6.88 18.20 14.17
C TYR A 327 -6.33 16.85 14.66
N VAL A 328 -6.08 15.88 13.79
CA VAL A 328 -5.65 14.55 14.23
C VAL A 328 -4.11 14.49 14.23
N PRO A 329 -3.47 14.23 15.39
CA PRO A 329 -2.01 14.28 15.48
C PRO A 329 -1.31 13.37 14.48
N LEU A 330 -0.21 13.89 13.91
CA LEU A 330 0.70 13.22 12.98
C LEU A 330 0.11 12.87 11.60
N TYR A 331 -1.18 13.13 11.35
CA TYR A 331 -1.81 12.76 10.08
C TYR A 331 -1.17 13.50 8.89
N ASP A 332 -0.83 14.77 9.08
CA ASP A 332 -0.13 15.66 8.14
C ASP A 332 1.32 15.23 7.81
N LYS A 333 1.83 14.16 8.43
CA LYS A 333 3.20 13.64 8.18
C LYS A 333 3.24 12.49 7.16
N PHE A 334 2.08 12.05 6.68
CA PHE A 334 1.94 10.89 5.80
C PHE A 334 1.36 11.28 4.44
N ARG A 335 1.75 10.55 3.40
CA ARG A 335 1.24 10.71 2.03
C ARG A 335 0.47 9.47 1.59
N ALA A 336 -0.27 9.59 0.48
CA ALA A 336 -1.00 8.48 -0.12
C ALA A 336 -2.02 7.85 0.85
N VAL A 337 -3.04 8.64 1.18
CA VAL A 337 -4.11 8.29 2.11
C VAL A 337 -4.89 7.04 1.69
N SER A 338 -4.92 6.69 0.40
CA SER A 338 -5.52 5.44 -0.09
C SER A 338 -4.94 4.18 0.58
N SER A 339 -3.68 4.23 1.02
CA SER A 339 -3.01 3.10 1.66
C SER A 339 -3.58 2.67 3.02
N ILE A 340 -4.49 3.43 3.64
CA ILE A 340 -5.22 3.01 4.85
C ILE A 340 -6.11 1.77 4.61
N GLN A 341 -6.43 1.46 3.35
CA GLN A 341 -7.22 0.29 2.95
C GLN A 341 -6.60 -1.05 3.33
N VAL A 342 -5.30 -1.09 3.69
CA VAL A 342 -4.66 -2.29 4.27
C VAL A 342 -5.40 -2.80 5.52
N LEU A 343 -6.08 -1.90 6.25
CA LEU A 343 -6.94 -2.30 7.37
C LEU A 343 -8.15 -3.10 6.88
N ILE A 344 -8.71 -2.75 5.74
CA ILE A 344 -9.84 -3.46 5.12
C ILE A 344 -9.36 -4.83 4.62
N GLU A 345 -8.22 -4.88 3.93
CA GLU A 345 -7.58 -6.13 3.47
C GLU A 345 -7.28 -7.10 4.61
N PHE A 346 -6.90 -6.57 5.78
CA PHE A 346 -6.69 -7.36 6.98
C PHE A 346 -8.01 -7.84 7.62
N LEU A 347 -9.00 -6.95 7.75
CA LEU A 347 -10.21 -7.24 8.53
C LEU A 347 -11.30 -7.99 7.75
N MET A 348 -11.35 -7.88 6.43
CA MET A 348 -12.35 -8.59 5.61
C MET A 348 -12.17 -10.12 5.64
N PRO A 349 -10.95 -10.69 5.52
CA PRO A 349 -10.72 -12.11 5.74
C PRO A 349 -11.17 -12.57 7.14
N VAL A 350 -10.92 -11.76 8.18
CA VAL A 350 -11.39 -12.05 9.55
C VAL A 350 -12.92 -12.10 9.59
N LEU A 351 -13.60 -11.12 9.00
CA LEU A 351 -15.05 -11.06 8.96
C LEU A 351 -15.65 -12.26 8.21
N ALA A 352 -15.09 -12.61 7.06
CA ALA A 352 -15.50 -13.75 6.24
C ALA A 352 -15.39 -15.08 7.03
N VAL A 353 -14.26 -15.28 7.73
CA VAL A 353 -14.04 -16.44 8.59
C VAL A 353 -15.08 -16.53 9.71
N LEU A 354 -15.33 -15.41 10.41
CA LEU A 354 -16.30 -15.39 11.51
C LEU A 354 -17.73 -15.62 11.00
N GLY A 355 -18.08 -15.06 9.83
CA GLY A 355 -19.37 -15.28 9.18
C GLY A 355 -19.58 -16.73 8.78
N GLY A 356 -18.60 -17.32 8.11
CA GLY A 356 -18.62 -18.74 7.72
C GLY A 356 -18.70 -19.67 8.92
N LEU A 357 -17.90 -19.42 9.96
CA LEU A 357 -17.96 -20.19 11.21
C LEU A 357 -19.33 -20.08 11.88
N ALA A 358 -19.89 -18.88 11.98
CA ALA A 358 -21.22 -18.66 12.54
C ALA A 358 -22.31 -19.39 11.75
N PHE A 359 -22.21 -19.42 10.42
CA PHE A 359 -23.12 -20.20 9.56
C PHE A 359 -23.08 -21.70 9.91
N ILE A 360 -21.87 -22.27 10.00
CA ILE A 360 -21.68 -23.69 10.32
C ILE A 360 -22.27 -24.02 11.69
N GLN A 361 -21.98 -23.19 12.70
CA GLN A 361 -22.47 -23.38 14.08
C GLN A 361 -23.99 -23.27 14.17
N GLN A 362 -24.58 -22.22 13.59
CA GLN A 362 -26.03 -22.02 13.60
C GLN A 362 -26.77 -23.12 12.84
N THR A 363 -26.15 -23.71 11.80
CA THR A 363 -26.70 -24.87 11.09
C THR A 363 -26.77 -26.10 12.00
N GLN A 364 -25.67 -26.40 12.72
CA GLN A 364 -25.62 -27.52 13.67
C GLN A 364 -26.62 -27.36 14.81
N GLN A 365 -26.81 -26.12 15.27
CA GLN A 365 -27.78 -25.77 16.31
C GLN A 365 -29.23 -25.68 15.81
N LYS A 366 -29.49 -25.92 14.51
CA LYS A 366 -30.81 -25.80 13.87
C LYS A 366 -31.52 -24.47 14.16
N HIS A 367 -30.77 -23.36 14.12
CA HIS A 367 -31.30 -22.04 14.45
C HIS A 367 -32.41 -21.62 13.45
N GLY A 368 -33.61 -21.32 13.95
CA GLY A 368 -34.82 -21.14 13.12
C GLY A 368 -34.73 -20.05 12.04
N ASP A 369 -34.05 -18.94 12.31
CA ASP A 369 -33.92 -17.83 11.35
C ASP A 369 -32.72 -17.93 10.40
N LEU A 370 -31.88 -18.96 10.51
CA LEU A 370 -30.66 -19.08 9.71
C LEU A 370 -30.96 -19.03 8.21
N LYS A 371 -31.97 -19.76 7.76
CA LYS A 371 -32.38 -19.76 6.34
C LYS A 371 -32.74 -18.34 5.86
N LYS A 372 -33.48 -17.57 6.67
CA LYS A 372 -33.86 -16.19 6.33
C LYS A 372 -32.64 -15.28 6.26
N LYS A 373 -31.74 -15.37 7.25
CA LYS A 373 -30.49 -14.59 7.29
C LYS A 373 -29.59 -14.92 6.10
N PHE A 374 -29.46 -16.20 5.76
CA PHE A 374 -28.70 -16.65 4.60
C PHE A 374 -29.27 -16.13 3.29
N ILE A 375 -30.59 -16.26 3.07
CA ILE A 375 -31.25 -15.74 1.88
C ILE A 375 -31.08 -14.22 1.78
N ARG A 376 -31.26 -13.48 2.87
CA ARG A 376 -31.04 -12.01 2.88
C ARG A 376 -29.60 -11.66 2.54
N GLY A 377 -28.62 -12.29 3.19
CA GLY A 377 -27.20 -12.00 2.95
C GLY A 377 -26.75 -12.34 1.53
N SER A 378 -27.15 -13.51 1.02
CA SER A 378 -26.83 -13.91 -0.36
C SER A 378 -27.54 -13.03 -1.40
N ALA A 379 -28.82 -12.69 -1.18
CA ALA A 379 -29.55 -11.78 -2.05
C ALA A 379 -28.97 -10.35 -2.03
N THR A 380 -28.52 -9.85 -0.88
CA THR A 380 -27.83 -8.56 -0.80
C THR A 380 -26.52 -8.60 -1.58
N ALA A 381 -25.69 -9.64 -1.39
CA ALA A 381 -24.42 -9.76 -2.10
C ALA A 381 -24.61 -9.86 -3.63
N LEU A 382 -25.47 -10.77 -4.08
CA LEU A 382 -25.78 -10.93 -5.51
C LEU A 382 -26.48 -9.70 -6.09
N GLY A 383 -27.38 -9.07 -5.34
CA GLY A 383 -28.07 -7.85 -5.74
C GLY A 383 -27.09 -6.70 -6.01
N ILE A 384 -26.11 -6.50 -5.12
CA ILE A 384 -25.04 -5.50 -5.35
C ILE A 384 -24.30 -5.82 -6.64
N LEU A 385 -23.83 -7.07 -6.82
CA LEU A 385 -23.09 -7.45 -8.02
C LEU A 385 -23.91 -7.34 -9.31
N LEU A 386 -25.20 -7.65 -9.28
CA LEU A 386 -26.10 -7.51 -10.44
C LEU A 386 -26.35 -6.03 -10.80
N VAL A 387 -26.48 -5.16 -9.79
CA VAL A 387 -26.57 -3.71 -10.02
C VAL A 387 -25.28 -3.19 -10.65
N LEU A 388 -24.12 -3.61 -10.15
CA LEU A 388 -22.82 -3.22 -10.74
C LEU A 388 -22.65 -3.79 -12.15
N LEU A 389 -23.11 -5.03 -12.41
CA LEU A 389 -23.10 -5.61 -13.75
C LEU A 389 -23.97 -4.79 -14.70
N GLY A 390 -25.19 -4.44 -14.29
CA GLY A 390 -26.08 -3.57 -15.07
C GLY A 390 -25.44 -2.20 -15.34
N ALA A 391 -24.72 -1.66 -14.35
CA ALA A 391 -24.01 -0.40 -14.51
C ALA A 391 -22.91 -0.44 -15.58
N SER A 392 -22.30 -1.62 -15.80
CA SER A 392 -21.31 -1.84 -16.87
C SER A 392 -21.86 -1.73 -18.30
N TYR A 393 -23.19 -1.63 -18.46
CA TYR A 393 -23.86 -1.46 -19.76
C TYR A 393 -24.24 0.00 -20.05
N GLY A 394 -23.67 0.97 -19.31
CA GLY A 394 -23.78 2.40 -19.62
C GLY A 394 -24.46 3.27 -18.55
N LEU A 395 -24.57 2.80 -17.30
CA LEU A 395 -25.00 3.67 -16.18
C LEU A 395 -23.82 4.44 -15.56
N ILE A 396 -22.59 4.05 -15.90
CA ILE A 396 -21.34 4.71 -15.47
C ILE A 396 -20.60 5.18 -16.72
N GLU A 397 -20.02 6.36 -16.63
CA GLU A 397 -19.11 6.88 -17.64
C GLU A 397 -17.72 6.25 -17.44
N PHE A 398 -17.16 5.66 -18.50
CA PHE A 398 -15.84 5.03 -18.50
C PHE A 398 -14.72 6.00 -18.94
N SER A 399 -14.91 7.29 -18.66
CA SER A 399 -13.99 8.36 -19.02
C SER A 399 -12.77 8.37 -18.09
N GLY A 400 -11.60 8.61 -18.66
CA GLY A 400 -10.34 8.72 -17.92
C GLY A 400 -9.67 10.10 -18.09
N PRO A 401 -8.70 10.44 -17.23
CA PRO A 401 -8.05 11.75 -17.24
C PRO A 401 -7.24 12.05 -18.50
N TYR A 402 -6.89 11.03 -19.29
CA TYR A 402 -6.12 11.16 -20.53
C TYR A 402 -6.98 11.07 -21.80
N ASP A 403 -8.31 10.91 -21.66
CA ASP A 403 -9.20 10.72 -22.81
C ASP A 403 -9.18 11.93 -23.76
N ASP A 404 -9.08 13.16 -23.23
CA ASP A 404 -9.04 14.38 -24.04
C ASP A 404 -7.78 14.42 -24.93
N TYR A 405 -6.63 14.00 -24.38
CA TYR A 405 -5.40 13.88 -25.16
C TYR A 405 -5.55 12.88 -26.32
N PHE A 406 -6.14 11.71 -26.06
CA PHE A 406 -6.38 10.72 -27.10
C PHE A 406 -7.44 11.17 -28.11
N MET A 407 -8.43 11.95 -27.67
CA MET A 407 -9.45 12.52 -28.54
C MET A 407 -8.83 13.50 -29.54
N ASP A 408 -7.92 14.36 -29.09
CA ASP A 408 -7.24 15.34 -29.93
C ASP A 408 -6.26 14.69 -30.91
N GLN A 409 -5.53 13.65 -30.48
CA GLN A 409 -4.51 13.00 -31.31
C GLN A 409 -5.06 11.93 -32.26
N LEU A 410 -6.06 11.16 -31.82
CA LEU A 410 -6.51 9.93 -32.50
C LEU A 410 -8.03 9.91 -32.77
N GLY A 411 -8.77 10.92 -32.33
CA GLY A 411 -10.18 11.12 -32.65
C GLY A 411 -11.16 10.41 -31.72
N LEU A 412 -12.45 10.74 -31.91
CA LEU A 412 -13.55 10.30 -31.04
C LEU A 412 -13.81 8.78 -31.08
N ASP A 413 -13.66 8.15 -32.25
CA ASP A 413 -13.90 6.71 -32.39
C ASP A 413 -12.86 5.88 -31.62
N PHE A 414 -11.61 6.38 -31.54
CA PHE A 414 -10.56 5.75 -30.75
C PHE A 414 -10.85 5.83 -29.24
N VAL A 415 -11.27 7.01 -28.75
CA VAL A 415 -11.68 7.15 -27.34
C VAL A 415 -12.90 6.28 -27.02
N ARG A 416 -13.85 6.14 -27.95
CA ARG A 416 -14.98 5.21 -27.78
C ARG A 416 -14.49 3.77 -27.60
N ALA A 417 -13.49 3.34 -28.38
CA ALA A 417 -12.89 2.01 -28.25
C ALA A 417 -12.22 1.82 -26.88
N ILE A 418 -11.48 2.82 -26.37
CA ILE A 418 -10.90 2.78 -25.01
C ILE A 418 -12.01 2.57 -23.95
N ARG A 419 -13.09 3.36 -24.04
CA ARG A 419 -14.20 3.27 -23.08
C ARG A 419 -14.93 1.93 -23.15
N GLN A 420 -15.06 1.34 -24.33
CA GLN A 420 -15.63 0.00 -24.51
C GLN A 420 -14.77 -1.07 -23.87
N ASP A 421 -13.45 -1.03 -24.07
CA ASP A 421 -12.52 -1.98 -23.43
C ASP A 421 -12.56 -1.84 -21.89
N ARG A 422 -12.60 -0.62 -21.34
CA ARG A 422 -12.77 -0.38 -19.89
C ARG A 422 -14.07 -0.99 -19.35
N ALA A 423 -15.19 -0.79 -20.06
CA ALA A 423 -16.47 -1.38 -19.70
C ALA A 423 -16.44 -2.91 -19.76
N ALA A 424 -15.77 -3.49 -20.76
CA ALA A 424 -15.61 -4.93 -20.91
C ALA A 424 -14.78 -5.55 -19.77
N LEU A 425 -13.71 -4.87 -19.32
CA LEU A 425 -12.91 -5.30 -18.17
C LEU A 425 -13.75 -5.35 -16.88
N MET A 426 -14.48 -4.28 -16.58
CA MET A 426 -15.38 -4.23 -15.43
C MET A 426 -16.44 -5.32 -15.50
N ARG A 427 -17.08 -5.51 -16.67
CA ARG A 427 -18.11 -6.52 -16.88
C ARG A 427 -17.60 -7.93 -16.62
N THR A 428 -16.49 -8.30 -17.25
CA THR A 428 -15.89 -9.64 -17.13
C THR A 428 -15.54 -9.98 -15.69
N ASP A 429 -14.94 -9.04 -14.95
CA ASP A 429 -14.58 -9.27 -13.55
C ASP A 429 -15.81 -9.26 -12.62
N THR A 430 -16.88 -8.52 -12.97
CA THR A 430 -18.15 -8.56 -12.23
C THR A 430 -18.87 -9.90 -12.42
N GLU A 431 -18.91 -10.43 -13.64
CA GLU A 431 -19.44 -11.77 -13.94
C GLU A 431 -18.67 -12.85 -13.16
N ARG A 432 -17.33 -12.75 -13.13
CA ARG A 432 -16.48 -13.62 -12.31
C ARG A 432 -16.88 -13.56 -10.83
N ALA A 433 -17.04 -12.36 -10.28
CA ALA A 433 -17.45 -12.17 -8.88
C ALA A 433 -18.84 -12.78 -8.58
N ILE A 434 -19.80 -12.68 -9.52
CA ILE A 434 -21.12 -13.32 -9.40
C ILE A 434 -20.98 -14.84 -9.36
N ILE A 435 -20.20 -15.42 -10.27
CA ILE A 435 -19.96 -16.88 -10.32
C ILE A 435 -19.34 -17.36 -9.01
N LEU A 436 -18.31 -16.67 -8.51
CA LEU A 436 -17.65 -16.99 -7.25
C LEU A 436 -18.62 -16.90 -6.06
N ALA A 437 -19.47 -15.87 -6.01
CA ALA A 437 -20.48 -15.71 -4.98
C ALA A 437 -21.53 -16.85 -5.04
N LEU A 438 -22.02 -17.19 -6.23
CA LEU A 438 -22.97 -18.29 -6.44
C LEU A 438 -22.40 -19.64 -6.00
N ILE A 439 -21.15 -19.94 -6.36
CA ILE A 439 -20.49 -21.19 -5.93
C ILE A 439 -20.31 -21.18 -4.41
N SER A 440 -19.84 -20.07 -3.83
CA SER A 440 -19.64 -19.94 -2.37
C SER A 440 -20.93 -20.16 -1.59
N PHE A 441 -22.02 -19.49 -1.99
CA PHE A 441 -23.33 -19.67 -1.38
C PHE A 441 -23.91 -21.05 -1.66
N GLY A 442 -23.67 -21.62 -2.84
CA GLY A 442 -24.05 -22.98 -3.20
C GLY A 442 -23.41 -24.03 -2.29
N LEU A 443 -22.11 -23.90 -1.99
CA LEU A 443 -21.38 -24.77 -1.07
C LEU A 443 -21.95 -24.69 0.36
N LEU A 444 -22.20 -23.47 0.86
CA LEU A 444 -22.82 -23.27 2.17
C LEU A 444 -24.26 -23.82 2.21
N TRP A 445 -25.04 -23.63 1.15
CA TRP A 445 -26.40 -24.15 1.05
C TRP A 445 -26.43 -25.68 1.00
N ALA A 446 -25.51 -26.30 0.26
CA ALA A 446 -25.38 -27.75 0.19
C ALA A 446 -25.01 -28.33 1.57
N TYR A 447 -24.14 -27.67 2.34
CA TYR A 447 -23.89 -28.02 3.74
C TYR A 447 -25.14 -27.86 4.61
N PHE A 448 -25.86 -26.74 4.50
CA PHE A 448 -27.10 -26.50 5.25
C PHE A 448 -28.17 -27.56 4.97
N LYS A 449 -28.20 -28.10 3.76
CA LYS A 449 -29.10 -29.21 3.36
C LYS A 449 -28.58 -30.60 3.72
N GLY A 450 -27.40 -30.70 4.34
CA GLY A 450 -26.78 -31.98 4.69
C GLY A 450 -26.20 -32.76 3.50
N LYS A 451 -26.07 -32.14 2.31
CA LYS A 451 -25.46 -32.76 1.12
C LYS A 451 -23.93 -32.74 1.16
N LEU A 452 -23.34 -31.82 1.92
CA LEU A 452 -21.90 -31.72 2.15
C LEU A 452 -21.62 -31.77 3.65
N ASN A 453 -20.50 -32.38 4.02
CA ASN A 453 -20.00 -32.27 5.39
C ASN A 453 -19.24 -30.93 5.58
N LYS A 454 -19.03 -30.53 6.84
CA LYS A 454 -18.40 -29.25 7.18
C LYS A 454 -16.98 -29.10 6.62
N ASN A 455 -16.17 -30.16 6.67
CA ASN A 455 -14.75 -30.10 6.30
C ASN A 455 -14.62 -29.94 4.78
N THR A 456 -15.41 -30.68 4.01
CA THR A 456 -15.47 -30.60 2.55
C THR A 456 -15.96 -29.22 2.09
N ALA A 457 -16.99 -28.66 2.74
CA ALA A 457 -17.47 -27.32 2.41
C ALA A 457 -16.39 -26.25 2.63
N VAL A 458 -15.69 -26.29 3.77
CA VAL A 458 -14.61 -25.35 4.08
C VAL A 458 -13.41 -25.56 3.15
N LEU A 459 -13.02 -26.80 2.86
CA LEU A 459 -11.92 -27.08 1.93
C LEU A 459 -12.22 -26.58 0.52
N ALA A 460 -13.45 -26.77 0.03
CA ALA A 460 -13.87 -26.24 -1.26
C ALA A 460 -13.83 -24.70 -1.29
N LEU A 461 -14.24 -24.02 -0.20
CA LEU A 461 -14.11 -22.56 -0.08
C LEU A 461 -12.64 -22.10 -0.05
N ILE A 462 -11.74 -22.84 0.60
CA ILE A 462 -10.30 -22.56 0.59
C ILE A 462 -9.77 -22.60 -0.84
N ILE A 463 -10.03 -23.71 -1.56
CA ILE A 463 -9.57 -23.87 -2.94
C ILE A 463 -10.15 -22.75 -3.82
N LEU A 464 -11.43 -22.45 -3.69
CA LEU A 464 -12.08 -21.40 -4.47
C LEU A 464 -11.47 -20.02 -4.18
N SER A 465 -11.22 -19.68 -2.91
CA SER A 465 -10.62 -18.39 -2.52
C SER A 465 -9.18 -18.25 -3.01
N VAL A 466 -8.38 -19.31 -2.90
CA VAL A 466 -7.00 -19.32 -3.39
C VAL A 466 -6.95 -19.18 -4.91
N LEU A 467 -7.80 -19.92 -5.63
CA LEU A 467 -7.86 -19.80 -7.09
C LEU A 467 -8.32 -18.40 -7.51
N ASP A 468 -9.32 -17.83 -6.84
CA ASP A 468 -9.80 -16.48 -7.10
C ASP A 468 -8.70 -15.42 -6.97
N LEU A 469 -7.97 -15.45 -5.84
CA LEU A 469 -6.92 -14.48 -5.54
C LEU A 469 -5.67 -14.68 -6.41
N VAL A 470 -5.12 -15.90 -6.43
CA VAL A 470 -3.86 -16.19 -7.13
C VAL A 470 -3.98 -15.94 -8.65
N VAL A 471 -5.15 -16.22 -9.25
CA VAL A 471 -5.37 -15.94 -10.68
C VAL A 471 -5.35 -14.45 -10.99
N VAL A 472 -5.75 -13.59 -10.04
CA VAL A 472 -5.61 -12.12 -10.19
C VAL A 472 -4.17 -11.71 -9.96
N ASP A 473 -3.55 -12.19 -8.89
CA ASP A 473 -2.19 -11.83 -8.50
C ASP A 473 -1.19 -12.13 -9.63
N TRP A 474 -1.34 -13.28 -10.29
CA TRP A 474 -0.48 -13.72 -11.40
C TRP A 474 -0.50 -12.77 -12.61
N ARG A 475 -1.53 -11.93 -12.76
CA ARG A 475 -1.57 -10.94 -13.85
C ARG A 475 -0.56 -9.82 -13.64
N TYR A 476 -0.15 -9.58 -12.40
CA TYR A 476 0.63 -8.42 -12.00
C TYR A 476 1.97 -8.76 -11.37
N VAL A 477 2.08 -9.92 -10.70
CA VAL A 477 3.34 -10.45 -10.18
C VAL A 477 3.45 -11.91 -10.57
N ASN A 478 4.39 -12.23 -11.45
CA ASN A 478 4.58 -13.57 -12.02
C ASN A 478 6.07 -13.92 -12.16
N SER A 479 6.37 -14.97 -12.95
CA SER A 479 7.73 -15.48 -13.16
C SER A 479 8.70 -14.43 -13.69
N ASP A 480 8.21 -13.45 -14.45
CA ASP A 480 9.04 -12.48 -15.16
C ASP A 480 9.58 -11.39 -14.21
N ASP A 481 8.94 -11.21 -13.05
CA ASP A 481 9.39 -10.30 -11.99
C ASP A 481 10.53 -10.88 -11.16
N PHE A 482 10.78 -12.19 -11.22
CA PHE A 482 11.85 -12.83 -10.46
C PHE A 482 13.19 -12.69 -11.19
N VAL A 483 14.12 -12.01 -10.53
CA VAL A 483 15.49 -11.81 -11.04
C VAL A 483 16.51 -12.64 -10.26
N GLN A 484 17.62 -12.96 -10.92
CA GLN A 484 18.75 -13.64 -10.27
C GLN A 484 19.30 -12.80 -9.10
N LYS A 485 19.77 -13.46 -8.03
CA LYS A 485 20.35 -12.80 -6.84
C LYS A 485 21.41 -11.74 -7.17
N ARG A 486 22.24 -11.97 -8.20
CA ARG A 486 23.25 -11.01 -8.67
C ARG A 486 22.64 -9.68 -9.13
N MET A 487 21.49 -9.72 -9.79
CA MET A 487 20.77 -8.52 -10.23
C MET A 487 20.15 -7.77 -9.05
N VAL A 488 19.76 -8.45 -7.98
CA VAL A 488 19.30 -7.80 -6.74
C VAL A 488 20.47 -7.11 -6.01
N GLU A 489 21.63 -7.77 -5.93
CA GLU A 489 22.82 -7.23 -5.26
C GLU A 489 23.50 -6.11 -6.07
N ARG A 490 23.34 -6.13 -7.40
CA ARG A 490 23.88 -5.13 -8.34
C ARG A 490 22.80 -4.76 -9.36
N PRO A 491 21.80 -3.93 -8.97
CA PRO A 491 20.64 -3.63 -9.80
C PRO A 491 20.95 -2.74 -11.00
N PHE A 492 22.04 -1.99 -10.93
CA PHE A 492 22.42 -1.07 -12.00
C PHE A 492 23.64 -1.58 -12.75
N GLN A 493 23.59 -1.46 -14.07
CA GLN A 493 24.74 -1.65 -14.94
C GLN A 493 25.44 -0.32 -15.18
N ALA A 494 26.77 -0.34 -15.16
CA ALA A 494 27.58 0.84 -15.44
C ALA A 494 27.47 1.19 -16.93
N SER A 495 27.25 2.47 -17.23
CA SER A 495 27.33 3.00 -18.59
C SER A 495 28.79 3.27 -18.98
N GLU A 496 29.06 3.54 -20.25
CA GLU A 496 30.38 3.99 -20.68
C GLU A 496 30.82 5.28 -19.98
N ALA A 497 29.86 6.17 -19.71
CA ALA A 497 30.10 7.37 -18.93
C ALA A 497 30.59 7.03 -17.51
N ASP A 498 29.94 6.08 -16.82
CA ASP A 498 30.38 5.67 -15.49
C ASP A 498 31.77 5.03 -15.51
N LEU A 499 32.03 4.17 -16.50
CA LEU A 499 33.32 3.51 -16.63
C LEU A 499 34.44 4.52 -16.90
N THR A 500 34.14 5.60 -17.62
CA THR A 500 35.08 6.70 -17.88
C THR A 500 35.34 7.50 -16.61
N ILE A 501 34.29 7.92 -15.91
CA ILE A 501 34.39 8.67 -14.64
C ILE A 501 35.15 7.85 -13.59
N LYS A 502 34.88 6.55 -13.50
CA LYS A 502 35.51 5.65 -12.52
C LYS A 502 37.03 5.52 -12.66
N LYS A 503 37.60 5.91 -13.81
CA LYS A 503 39.07 5.99 -13.99
C LYS A 503 39.69 7.15 -13.20
N ASP A 504 38.92 8.19 -12.93
CA ASP A 504 39.36 9.31 -12.11
C ASP A 504 39.35 8.93 -10.63
N THR A 505 40.54 8.91 -10.02
CA THR A 505 40.75 8.58 -8.60
C THR A 505 40.77 9.81 -7.69
N SER A 506 40.62 11.03 -8.24
CA SER A 506 40.58 12.28 -7.47
C SER A 506 39.30 12.39 -6.64
N TYR A 507 39.26 13.36 -5.73
CA TYR A 507 38.08 13.61 -4.91
C TYR A 507 37.12 14.57 -5.63
N TYR A 508 35.99 14.06 -6.12
CA TYR A 508 34.95 14.83 -6.80
C TYR A 508 33.54 14.32 -6.46
N ARG A 509 32.53 15.08 -6.91
CA ARG A 509 31.12 14.65 -7.00
C ARG A 509 30.63 14.61 -8.44
N VAL A 510 29.53 13.90 -8.65
CA VAL A 510 28.85 13.76 -9.94
C VAL A 510 27.44 14.33 -9.84
N PHE A 511 26.95 14.96 -10.89
CA PHE A 511 25.56 15.40 -10.99
C PHE A 511 24.91 14.78 -12.24
N ASP A 512 24.28 13.63 -12.04
CA ASP A 512 23.59 12.87 -13.09
C ASP A 512 22.16 13.39 -13.35
N LEU A 513 22.00 14.21 -14.39
CA LEU A 513 20.73 14.68 -14.95
C LEU A 513 20.04 13.61 -15.81
N SER A 514 20.79 12.63 -16.32
CA SER A 514 20.25 11.58 -17.21
C SER A 514 19.22 10.67 -16.54
N SER A 515 19.21 10.61 -15.20
CA SER A 515 18.35 9.74 -14.41
C SER A 515 17.58 10.45 -13.29
N ALA A 516 17.24 11.74 -13.43
CA ALA A 516 16.54 12.55 -12.41
C ALA A 516 17.30 12.56 -11.05
N PRO A 517 18.24 13.49 -10.84
CA PRO A 517 19.32 13.39 -9.85
C PRO A 517 18.85 13.21 -8.40
N PHE A 518 17.68 13.75 -8.06
CA PHE A 518 17.10 13.67 -6.71
C PHE A 518 15.99 12.61 -6.59
N ASN A 519 15.66 11.89 -7.67
CA ASN A 519 14.60 10.88 -7.70
C ASN A 519 15.07 9.49 -8.15
N SER A 520 16.39 9.32 -8.36
CA SER A 520 17.01 8.03 -8.69
C SER A 520 18.12 7.70 -7.68
N ALA A 521 18.36 6.41 -7.47
CA ALA A 521 19.49 5.90 -6.69
C ALA A 521 20.63 5.38 -7.57
N ARG A 522 20.47 5.39 -8.91
CA ARG A 522 21.37 4.70 -9.84
C ARG A 522 22.79 5.22 -9.81
N ALA A 523 22.98 6.52 -9.94
CA ALA A 523 24.31 7.14 -9.94
C ALA A 523 25.06 6.91 -8.61
N ASN A 524 24.34 6.80 -7.49
CA ASN A 524 24.92 6.57 -6.16
C ASN A 524 25.62 5.20 -6.03
N PHE A 525 25.35 4.23 -6.91
CA PHE A 525 26.06 2.94 -6.93
C PHE A 525 27.46 3.03 -7.53
N PHE A 526 27.71 4.03 -8.36
CA PHE A 526 28.97 4.17 -9.09
C PHE A 526 29.81 5.35 -8.59
N HIS A 527 29.14 6.43 -8.18
CA HIS A 527 29.78 7.72 -7.94
C HIS A 527 29.28 8.40 -6.68
N ARG A 528 30.01 9.42 -6.24
CA ARG A 528 29.57 10.36 -5.20
C ARG A 528 28.58 11.37 -5.79
N GLN A 529 27.37 10.89 -6.09
CA GLN A 529 26.29 11.69 -6.67
C GLN A 529 25.82 12.81 -5.73
N LEU A 530 25.68 14.03 -6.24
CA LEU A 530 24.91 15.10 -5.62
C LEU A 530 23.42 14.83 -5.84
N GLY A 531 22.79 14.16 -4.87
CA GLY A 531 21.39 13.77 -4.95
C GLY A 531 21.18 12.32 -4.48
N GLY A 532 20.10 11.70 -4.97
CA GLY A 532 19.65 10.38 -4.57
C GLY A 532 18.16 10.34 -4.20
N TYR A 533 17.53 9.18 -4.34
CA TYR A 533 16.14 8.97 -3.93
C TYR A 533 16.00 8.60 -2.44
N HIS A 534 15.05 9.24 -1.76
CA HIS A 534 14.48 8.82 -0.47
C HIS A 534 13.14 9.53 -0.26
N ALA A 535 12.19 8.93 0.45
CA ALA A 535 10.86 9.52 0.69
C ALA A 535 10.83 10.70 1.70
N ALA A 536 11.96 11.01 2.33
CA ALA A 536 12.07 11.98 3.43
C ALA A 536 13.38 12.77 3.34
N LYS A 537 13.68 13.29 2.14
CA LYS A 537 14.97 13.93 1.75
C LYS A 537 15.42 14.99 2.77
N PRO A 538 16.73 15.27 2.92
CA PRO A 538 17.18 16.41 3.73
C PRO A 538 16.58 17.70 3.18
N ARG A 539 15.91 18.48 4.04
CA ARG A 539 15.14 19.67 3.62
C ARG A 539 16.00 20.66 2.84
N ARG A 540 17.15 21.03 3.40
CA ARG A 540 18.07 22.01 2.79
C ARG A 540 18.55 21.58 1.40
N MET A 541 18.74 20.28 1.18
CA MET A 541 19.14 19.80 -0.15
C MET A 541 17.97 19.80 -1.13
N GLN A 542 16.75 19.52 -0.67
CA GLN A 542 15.55 19.64 -1.50
C GLN A 542 15.28 21.12 -1.84
N ASP A 543 15.32 22.01 -0.85
CA ASP A 543 15.16 23.46 -1.05
C ASP A 543 16.23 24.01 -2.02
N LEU A 544 17.50 23.60 -1.90
CA LEU A 544 18.55 23.96 -2.84
C LEU A 544 18.27 23.44 -4.26
N TYR A 545 17.79 22.20 -4.36
CA TYR A 545 17.45 21.62 -5.66
C TYR A 545 16.30 22.39 -6.33
N ASP A 546 15.21 22.59 -5.60
CA ASP A 546 14.01 23.25 -6.11
C ASP A 546 14.28 24.72 -6.44
N PHE A 547 15.08 25.41 -5.63
CA PHE A 547 15.36 26.83 -5.81
C PHE A 547 16.41 27.13 -6.87
N TYR A 548 17.54 26.43 -6.81
CA TYR A 548 18.69 26.68 -7.67
C TYR A 548 18.82 25.63 -8.77
N LEU A 549 19.02 24.36 -8.42
CA LEU A 549 19.50 23.35 -9.37
C LEU A 549 18.51 23.03 -10.51
N THR A 550 17.21 23.26 -10.32
CA THR A 550 16.20 23.15 -11.39
C THR A 550 16.45 24.14 -12.54
N GLN A 551 17.07 25.29 -12.26
CA GLN A 551 17.42 26.30 -13.26
C GLN A 551 18.86 26.15 -13.82
N SER A 552 19.58 25.10 -13.41
CA SER A 552 20.97 24.82 -13.82
C SER A 552 22.02 25.92 -13.54
N PRO A 553 22.10 26.53 -12.34
CA PRO A 553 23.17 27.46 -12.00
C PRO A 553 24.47 26.70 -11.75
N GLU A 554 25.41 26.82 -12.69
CA GLU A 554 26.72 26.17 -12.65
C GLU A 554 27.48 26.51 -11.36
N GLN A 555 27.35 27.75 -10.83
CA GLN A 555 28.07 28.17 -9.62
C GLN A 555 27.71 27.36 -8.37
N VAL A 556 26.47 26.88 -8.27
CA VAL A 556 26.07 26.05 -7.11
C VAL A 556 26.72 24.68 -7.21
N LEU A 557 26.86 24.13 -8.42
CA LEU A 557 27.56 22.87 -8.65
C LEU A 557 29.06 22.99 -8.30
N ASP A 558 29.65 24.15 -8.58
CA ASP A 558 31.05 24.45 -8.25
C ASP A 558 31.32 24.34 -6.76
N MET A 559 30.45 24.94 -5.94
CA MET A 559 30.50 24.91 -4.47
C MET A 559 30.44 23.49 -3.92
N PHE A 560 29.78 22.56 -4.61
CA PHE A 560 29.65 21.15 -4.21
C PHE A 560 30.76 20.25 -4.75
N ASN A 561 31.78 20.82 -5.40
CA ASN A 561 32.87 20.07 -6.02
C ASN A 561 32.37 19.05 -7.06
N VAL A 562 31.34 19.41 -7.80
CA VAL A 562 30.84 18.58 -8.90
C VAL A 562 31.82 18.73 -10.06
N LYS A 563 32.46 17.62 -10.46
CA LYS A 563 33.39 17.61 -11.60
C LYS A 563 32.73 17.12 -12.88
N TYR A 564 31.83 16.16 -12.75
CA TYR A 564 31.17 15.51 -13.87
C TYR A 564 29.68 15.78 -13.81
N ILE A 565 29.15 16.41 -14.85
CA ILE A 565 27.72 16.53 -15.10
C ILE A 565 27.39 15.49 -16.17
N VAL A 566 26.41 14.64 -15.90
CA VAL A 566 25.99 13.59 -16.85
C VAL A 566 24.59 13.91 -17.33
N ASP A 567 24.46 14.23 -18.61
CA ASP A 567 23.19 14.52 -19.27
C ASP A 567 22.86 13.46 -20.33
N ARG A 568 21.73 13.61 -21.02
CA ARG A 568 21.42 12.78 -22.19
C ARG A 568 21.78 13.53 -23.44
N ASP A 569 22.53 12.88 -24.32
CA ASP A 569 22.76 13.40 -25.67
C ASP A 569 21.41 13.54 -26.40
N PRO A 570 21.07 14.73 -26.95
CA PRO A 570 19.76 14.95 -27.56
C PRO A 570 19.46 14.07 -28.78
N ASN A 571 20.49 13.59 -29.48
CA ASN A 571 20.33 12.80 -30.71
C ASN A 571 20.30 11.30 -30.42
N THR A 572 21.13 10.84 -29.48
CA THR A 572 21.30 9.41 -29.20
C THR A 572 20.62 8.95 -27.92
N SER A 573 20.15 9.88 -27.08
CA SER A 573 19.63 9.64 -25.72
C SER A 573 20.61 8.91 -24.79
N MET A 574 21.87 8.75 -25.20
CA MET A 574 22.91 8.11 -24.40
C MET A 574 23.48 9.08 -23.36
N PRO A 575 23.95 8.58 -22.21
CA PRO A 575 24.61 9.41 -21.21
C PRO A 575 25.87 10.07 -21.78
N ARG A 576 25.95 11.41 -21.70
CA ARG A 576 27.10 12.21 -22.12
C ARG A 576 27.72 12.89 -20.91
N ILE A 577 29.06 12.99 -20.90
CA ILE A 577 29.82 13.62 -19.82
C ILE A 577 30.15 15.07 -20.20
N GLN A 578 29.82 16.00 -19.33
CA GLN A 578 30.31 17.37 -19.34
C GLN A 578 31.22 17.59 -18.12
N LEU A 579 32.38 18.20 -18.36
CA LEU A 579 33.32 18.58 -17.30
C LEU A 579 32.95 19.95 -16.73
N ASN A 580 32.99 20.03 -15.41
CA ASN A 580 32.97 21.29 -14.68
C ASN A 580 34.39 21.57 -14.15
N ASP A 581 35.08 22.49 -14.82
CA ASP A 581 36.44 22.90 -14.50
C ASP A 581 36.50 24.01 -13.43
N ASP A 582 35.40 24.73 -13.20
CA ASP A 582 35.29 25.85 -12.27
C ASP A 582 35.01 25.43 -10.82
N ARG A 583 34.87 24.13 -10.57
CA ARG A 583 34.61 23.58 -9.23
C ARG A 583 35.63 24.03 -8.19
N PHE A 584 35.15 24.41 -7.00
CA PHE A 584 36.02 25.00 -5.97
C PHE A 584 36.85 23.98 -5.18
N GLY A 585 36.73 22.68 -5.48
CA GLY A 585 37.45 21.62 -4.77
C GLY A 585 36.77 21.16 -3.48
N ALA A 586 37.45 20.30 -2.71
CA ALA A 586 36.86 19.66 -1.53
C ALA A 586 36.49 20.64 -0.39
N ALA A 587 37.14 21.80 -0.37
CA ALA A 587 36.88 22.91 0.52
C ALA A 587 37.25 24.21 -0.20
N TRP A 588 36.50 25.27 0.07
CA TRP A 588 36.73 26.61 -0.46
C TRP A 588 36.65 27.64 0.64
N VAL A 589 37.42 28.72 0.49
CA VAL A 589 37.53 29.81 1.45
C VAL A 589 36.90 31.05 0.82
N VAL A 590 36.32 31.91 1.65
CA VAL A 590 35.79 33.21 1.23
C VAL A 590 36.65 34.32 1.82
N ASP A 591 36.90 35.36 1.03
CA ASP A 591 37.67 36.52 1.48
C ASP A 591 36.88 37.35 2.50
N PHE A 592 35.55 37.38 2.37
CA PHE A 592 34.64 38.08 3.29
C PHE A 592 33.24 37.46 3.27
N ILE A 593 32.53 37.54 4.40
CA ILE A 593 31.14 37.13 4.52
C ILE A 593 30.27 38.39 4.48
N VAL A 594 29.42 38.51 3.47
CA VAL A 594 28.40 39.57 3.41
C VAL A 594 27.17 39.11 4.20
N VAL A 595 26.99 39.66 5.39
CA VAL A 595 25.79 39.42 6.18
C VAL A 595 24.71 40.38 5.70
N PHE A 596 23.72 39.86 4.96
CA PHE A 596 22.51 40.61 4.67
C PHE A 596 21.68 40.66 5.96
N ALA A 597 21.34 41.86 6.44
CA ALA A 597 20.38 42.01 7.52
C ALA A 597 19.02 41.50 7.02
N SER A 598 18.50 40.46 7.70
CA SER A 598 17.20 39.85 7.42
C SER A 598 16.04 40.80 7.65
#